data_AF-E4YP43-F1
#
_entry.id   AF-E4YP43-F1
#
_cell.length_a   1.000
_cell.length_b   1.000
_cell.length_c   1.000
_cell.angle_alpha   90.00
_cell.angle_beta   90.00
_cell.angle_gamma   90.00
#
_symmetry.space_group_name_H-M   'P 1'
#
loop_
_entity.id
_entity.type
_entity.pdbx_description
1 polymer ?
#
loop_
_entity_poly.entity_id
_entity_poly.type
_entity_poly.pdbx_seq_one_letter_code
_entity_poly.pdbx_strand_id
1 'polypeptide(L)'
;MLDGREERRIITINNHFPGPVIRVRKGAAVIVNVKNEMPIQAATVHWHGILMTNNFWMDGAAFINQCPILPHQQFTYSWKAENAGTFWYHTHFRALKKKVGAGSALISS
;
A
#
# COMPACT_ATOMS: atom_id res chain seq x y z
N MET A 1 -11.84 13.29 13.68
CA MET A 1 -10.95 14.44 13.40
C MET A 1 -9.51 13.96 13.38
N LEU A 2 -8.70 14.36 12.40
CA LEU A 2 -7.27 13.97 12.33
C LEU A 2 -6.33 15.02 12.93
N ASP A 3 -6.66 16.30 12.78
CA ASP A 3 -5.88 17.45 13.23
C ASP A 3 -6.52 18.17 14.43
N GLY A 4 -7.58 17.58 15.01
CA GLY A 4 -8.33 18.15 16.14
C GLY A 4 -9.12 19.41 15.80
N ARG A 5 -9.19 19.81 14.52
CA ARG A 5 -9.86 21.04 14.08
C ARG A 5 -11.15 20.76 13.36
N GLU A 6 -11.15 19.80 12.44
CA GLU A 6 -12.31 19.49 11.61
C GLU A 6 -12.45 17.99 11.36
N GLU A 7 -13.69 17.57 11.12
CA GLU A 7 -13.98 16.23 10.63
C GLU A 7 -13.78 16.19 9.11
N ARG A 8 -12.87 15.33 8.65
CA ARG A 8 -12.58 15.12 7.23
C ARG A 8 -12.74 13.65 6.90
N ARG A 9 -13.37 13.38 5.76
CA ARG A 9 -13.42 12.02 5.19
C ARG A 9 -12.03 11.61 4.74
N ILE A 10 -11.55 10.52 5.31
CA ILE A 10 -10.26 9.91 5.01
C ILE A 10 -10.48 8.48 4.55
N ILE A 11 -9.60 8.01 3.68
CA ILE A 11 -9.57 6.61 3.29
C ILE A 11 -8.59 5.89 4.19
N THR A 12 -9.09 4.86 4.84
CA THR A 12 -8.37 4.03 5.82
C THR A 12 -7.99 2.69 5.22
N ILE A 13 -7.04 2.01 5.85
CA ILE A 13 -6.69 0.62 5.51
C ILE A 13 -7.14 -0.23 6.68
N ASN A 14 -8.07 -1.16 6.44
CA ASN A 14 -8.70 -2.00 7.47
C ASN A 14 -9.24 -1.16 8.64
N ASN A 15 -9.92 -0.04 8.37
CA ASN A 15 -10.43 0.92 9.37
C ASN A 15 -9.37 1.58 10.27
N HIS A 16 -8.08 1.48 9.92
CA HIS A 16 -7.00 2.14 10.64
C HIS A 16 -6.44 3.34 9.86
N PHE A 17 -6.07 4.38 10.61
CA PHE A 17 -5.30 5.51 10.13
C PHE A 17 -4.28 5.94 11.19
N PRO A 18 -2.96 5.93 10.88
CA PRO A 18 -2.32 5.37 9.68
C PRO A 18 -2.61 3.88 9.46
N GLY A 19 -2.27 3.35 8.29
CA GLY A 19 -2.44 1.93 7.98
C GLY A 19 -1.61 1.02 8.91
N PRO A 20 -1.97 -0.27 9.05
CA PRO A 20 -1.29 -1.21 9.93
C PRO A 20 0.19 -1.40 9.58
N VAL A 21 1.01 -1.71 10.59
CA VAL A 21 2.44 -1.97 10.36
C VAL A 21 2.65 -3.39 9.83
N ILE A 22 3.41 -3.52 8.73
CA ILE A 22 3.86 -4.82 8.22
C ILE A 22 5.28 -5.06 8.76
N ARG A 23 5.50 -6.09 9.58
CA ARG A 23 6.82 -6.43 10.11
C ARG A 23 7.26 -7.81 9.63
N VAL A 24 8.36 -7.89 8.90
CA VAL A 24 8.89 -9.14 8.32
C VAL A 24 10.41 -9.20 8.46
N ARG A 25 11.00 -10.38 8.27
CA ARG A 25 12.45 -10.56 8.20
C ARG A 25 12.94 -10.43 6.76
N LYS A 26 14.18 -9.98 6.59
CA LYS A 26 14.89 -10.00 5.30
C LYS A 26 14.86 -11.41 4.71
N GLY A 27 14.60 -11.50 3.42
CA GLY A 27 14.47 -12.75 2.68
C GLY A 27 13.11 -13.42 2.76
N ALA A 28 12.20 -12.96 3.62
CA ALA A 28 10.83 -13.49 3.69
C ALA A 28 10.05 -13.22 2.39
N ALA A 29 9.21 -14.19 2.02
CA ALA A 29 8.16 -13.97 1.03
C ALA A 29 7.00 -13.24 1.71
N VAL A 30 6.54 -12.16 1.09
CA VAL A 30 5.47 -11.32 1.59
C VAL A 30 4.31 -11.38 0.60
N ILE A 31 3.14 -11.77 1.09
CA ILE A 31 1.90 -11.84 0.31
C ILE A 31 0.88 -10.90 0.97
N VAL A 32 0.40 -9.91 0.22
CA VAL A 32 -0.61 -8.96 0.69
C VAL A 32 -1.79 -8.96 -0.26
N ASN A 33 -2.94 -9.38 0.27
CA ASN A 33 -4.21 -9.31 -0.44
C ASN A 33 -4.85 -7.94 -0.20
N VAL A 34 -4.94 -7.14 -1.26
CA VAL A 34 -5.57 -5.82 -1.21
C VAL A 34 -6.93 -5.92 -1.87
N LYS A 35 -7.99 -5.72 -1.09
CA LYS A 35 -9.36 -5.58 -1.58
C LYS A 35 -9.75 -4.10 -1.52
N ASN A 36 -10.18 -3.56 -2.65
CA ASN A 36 -10.65 -2.19 -2.72
C ASN A 36 -12.12 -2.13 -2.33
N GLU A 37 -12.43 -1.70 -1.11
CA GLU A 37 -13.81 -1.57 -0.63
C GLU A 37 -14.42 -0.18 -0.88
N MET A 38 -13.71 0.71 -1.57
CA MET A 38 -14.25 2.02 -1.93
C MET A 38 -15.35 1.89 -2.99
N PRO A 39 -16.40 2.74 -2.94
CA PRO A 39 -17.56 2.60 -3.82
C PRO A 39 -17.29 3.06 -5.26
N ILE A 40 -16.34 3.97 -5.48
CA ILE A 40 -16.16 4.64 -6.78
C ILE A 40 -14.68 4.73 -7.18
N GLN A 41 -13.78 4.94 -6.22
CA GLN A 41 -12.38 5.18 -6.54
C GLN A 41 -11.62 3.88 -6.78
N ALA A 42 -10.86 3.82 -7.86
CA ALA A 42 -9.83 2.81 -8.05
C ALA A 42 -8.59 3.12 -7.21
N ALA A 43 -7.79 2.10 -6.90
CA ALA A 43 -6.60 2.23 -6.06
C ALA A 43 -5.47 1.31 -6.50
N THR A 44 -4.25 1.65 -6.06
CA THR A 44 -3.10 0.75 -6.03
C THR A 44 -2.36 0.94 -4.72
N VAL A 45 -1.51 -0.02 -4.34
CA VAL A 45 -0.60 0.08 -3.19
C VAL A 45 0.82 -0.03 -3.69
N HIS A 46 1.64 0.99 -3.41
CA HIS A 46 3.06 1.01 -3.72
C HIS A 46 3.91 0.79 -2.47
N TRP A 47 5.00 0.06 -2.63
CA TRP A 47 5.89 -0.40 -1.57
C TRP A 47 7.18 0.41 -1.58
N HIS A 48 7.14 1.58 -0.96
CA HIS A 48 8.20 2.58 -1.09
C HIS A 48 9.53 2.10 -0.50
N GLY A 49 10.55 2.04 -1.35
CA GLY A 49 11.90 1.63 -0.97
C GLY A 49 12.13 0.12 -0.95
N ILE A 50 11.12 -0.70 -1.23
CA ILE A 50 11.29 -2.15 -1.39
C ILE A 50 11.77 -2.44 -2.81
N LEU A 51 12.84 -3.23 -2.94
CA LEU A 51 13.37 -3.62 -4.24
C LEU A 51 12.50 -4.70 -4.88
N MET A 52 11.90 -4.38 -6.03
CA MET A 52 11.07 -5.30 -6.81
C MET A 52 11.89 -6.08 -7.85
N THR A 53 13.03 -6.63 -7.44
CA THR A 53 13.96 -7.35 -8.32
C THR A 53 13.25 -8.50 -9.04
N ASN A 54 13.29 -8.51 -10.38
CA ASN A 54 12.61 -9.47 -11.24
C ASN A 54 11.08 -9.57 -11.04
N ASN A 55 10.45 -8.60 -10.38
CA ASN A 55 9.05 -8.66 -9.98
C ASN A 55 8.37 -7.27 -10.07
N PHE A 56 8.72 -6.51 -11.11
CA PHE A 56 8.34 -5.11 -11.25
C PHE A 56 6.82 -4.87 -11.31
N TRP A 57 6.03 -5.86 -11.75
CA TRP A 57 4.56 -5.77 -11.77
C TRP A 57 3.94 -5.73 -10.36
N MET A 58 4.72 -5.96 -9.30
CA MET A 58 4.29 -5.86 -7.90
C MET A 58 4.62 -4.50 -7.26
N ASP A 59 5.22 -3.57 -8.01
CA ASP A 59 5.63 -2.26 -7.48
C ASP A 59 4.45 -1.38 -7.05
N GLY A 60 3.31 -1.44 -7.75
CA GLY A 60 2.13 -0.69 -7.35
C GLY A 60 1.92 0.67 -8.00
N ALA A 61 2.79 1.13 -8.90
CA ALA A 61 2.54 2.36 -9.65
C ALA A 61 1.48 2.15 -10.75
N ALA A 62 0.33 2.83 -10.58
CA ALA A 62 -0.80 2.74 -11.51
C ALA A 62 -0.41 3.19 -12.93
N PHE A 63 -0.81 2.39 -13.93
CA PHE A 63 -0.55 2.60 -15.36
C PHE A 63 0.94 2.58 -15.76
N ILE A 64 1.83 2.19 -14.85
CA ILE A 64 3.24 1.93 -15.15
C ILE A 64 3.50 0.43 -14.97
N ASN A 65 3.23 -0.08 -13.76
CA ASN A 65 3.52 -1.47 -13.40
C ASN A 65 2.25 -2.34 -13.42
N GLN A 66 1.08 -1.74 -13.22
CA GLN A 66 -0.20 -2.46 -13.18
C GLN A 66 -1.39 -1.57 -13.52
N CYS A 67 -2.50 -2.20 -13.90
CA CYS A 67 -3.81 -1.56 -13.88
C CYS A 67 -4.27 -1.30 -12.43
N PRO A 68 -5.02 -0.21 -12.18
CA PRO A 68 -5.64 0.04 -10.88
C PRO A 68 -6.62 -1.07 -10.47
N ILE A 69 -6.68 -1.34 -9.17
CA ILE A 69 -7.69 -2.19 -8.55
C ILE A 69 -9.01 -1.40 -8.53
N LEU A 70 -9.99 -1.82 -9.33
CA LEU A 70 -11.28 -1.14 -9.41
C LEU A 70 -12.10 -1.31 -8.11
N PRO A 71 -13.14 -0.50 -7.90
CA PRO A 71 -14.09 -0.71 -6.80
C PRO A 71 -14.53 -2.16 -6.68
N HIS A 72 -14.49 -2.68 -5.44
CA HIS A 72 -14.86 -4.04 -5.07
C HIS A 72 -14.00 -5.17 -5.66
N GLN A 73 -12.93 -4.83 -6.38
CA GLN A 73 -11.95 -5.81 -6.86
C GLN A 73 -10.83 -6.05 -5.86
N GLN A 74 -10.07 -7.12 -6.08
CA GLN A 74 -8.91 -7.49 -5.29
C GLN A 74 -7.69 -7.72 -6.16
N PHE A 75 -6.51 -7.50 -5.57
CA PHE A 75 -5.23 -7.83 -6.16
C PHE A 75 -4.28 -8.35 -5.09
N THR A 76 -3.52 -9.39 -5.43
CA THR A 76 -2.55 -9.99 -4.52
C THR A 76 -1.15 -9.51 -4.90
N TYR A 77 -0.55 -8.72 -4.03
CA TYR A 77 0.86 -8.39 -4.11
C TYR A 77 1.67 -9.54 -3.52
N SER A 78 2.71 -9.98 -4.23
CA SER A 78 3.63 -11.02 -3.76
C SER A 78 5.06 -10.62 -4.10
N TRP A 79 5.89 -10.36 -3.09
CA TRP A 79 7.27 -9.92 -3.29
C TRP A 79 8.19 -10.45 -2.18
N LYS A 80 9.50 -10.39 -2.41
CA LYS A 80 10.52 -10.82 -1.45
C LYS A 80 11.10 -9.61 -0.73
N ALA A 81 11.21 -9.69 0.60
CA ALA A 81 11.80 -8.63 1.43
C ALA A 81 13.34 -8.60 1.29
N GLU A 82 13.86 -8.11 0.16
CA GLU A 82 15.28 -8.23 -0.18
C GLU A 82 16.20 -7.31 0.63
N ASN A 83 15.77 -6.09 0.92
CA ASN A 83 16.51 -5.11 1.70
C ASN A 83 15.92 -4.94 3.10
N ALA A 84 16.79 -4.88 4.11
CA ALA A 84 16.41 -4.57 5.48
C ALA A 84 16.34 -3.06 5.69
N GLY A 85 15.42 -2.59 6.54
CA GLY A 85 15.22 -1.18 6.80
C GLY A 85 13.81 -0.83 7.27
N THR A 86 13.57 0.47 7.40
CA THR A 86 12.24 1.03 7.62
C THR A 86 11.73 1.63 6.32
N PHE A 87 10.59 1.14 5.87
CA PHE A 87 9.92 1.48 4.64
C PHE A 87 8.48 1.91 4.95
N TRP A 88 7.73 2.26 3.91
CA TRP A 88 6.31 2.52 4.04
C TRP A 88 5.57 2.08 2.78
N TYR A 89 4.27 1.96 2.88
CA TYR A 89 3.41 1.70 1.75
C TYR A 89 2.32 2.76 1.67
N HIS A 90 1.97 3.14 0.45
CA HIS A 90 0.99 4.19 0.21
C HIS A 90 0.28 3.97 -1.12
N THR A 91 -0.83 4.68 -1.33
CA THR A 91 -1.46 4.63 -2.65
C THR A 91 -0.63 5.36 -3.70
N HIS A 92 -0.45 4.75 -4.87
CA HIS A 92 0.16 5.39 -6.04
C HIS A 92 -0.85 5.65 -7.16
N PHE A 93 -2.12 5.88 -6.78
CA PHE A 93 -3.15 6.39 -7.68
C PHE A 93 -3.34 7.90 -7.46
N ARG A 94 -3.19 8.70 -8.53
CA ARG A 94 -3.11 10.17 -8.45
C ARG A 94 -4.29 10.81 -7.70
N ALA A 95 -5.51 10.29 -7.92
CA ALA A 95 -6.73 10.81 -7.29
C ALA A 95 -6.77 10.61 -5.77
N LEU A 96 -5.96 9.68 -5.23
CA LEU A 96 -6.01 9.24 -3.84
C LEU A 96 -4.79 9.62 -3.00
N LYS A 97 -3.70 10.10 -3.62
CA LYS A 97 -2.41 10.40 -2.96
C LYS A 97 -2.50 11.25 -1.69
N LYS A 98 -3.49 12.13 -1.56
CA LYS A 98 -3.68 13.01 -0.39
C LYS A 98 -4.81 12.58 0.55
N LYS A 99 -5.52 11.49 0.23
CA LYS A 99 -6.76 11.07 0.93
C LYS A 99 -6.65 9.73 1.63
N VAL A 100 -5.68 8.89 1.25
CA VAL A 100 -5.44 7.56 1.84
C VAL A 100 -4.32 7.66 2.87
N GLY A 101 -4.56 7.10 4.07
CA GLY A 101 -3.51 6.92 5.06
C GLY A 101 -2.44 5.94 4.57
N ALA A 102 -1.18 6.38 4.56
CA ALA A 102 -0.04 5.48 4.39
C ALA A 102 0.09 4.58 5.61
N GLY A 103 0.73 3.42 5.47
CA GLY A 103 1.16 2.60 6.60
C GLY A 103 2.67 2.36 6.55
N SER A 104 3.24 1.91 7.66
CA SER A 104 4.68 1.63 7.76
C SER A 104 4.98 0.16 7.48
N ALA A 105 6.13 -0.10 6.85
CA ALA A 105 6.66 -1.44 6.66
C ALA A 105 8.06 -1.52 7.31
N LEU A 106 8.27 -2.51 8.18
CA LEU A 106 9.52 -2.75 8.89
C LEU A 106 10.10 -4.08 8.45
N ILE A 107 11.27 -4.06 7.80
CA ILE A 107 11.99 -5.27 7.40
C ILE A 107 13.23 -5.39 8.30
N SER A 108 13.22 -6.33 9.23
CA SER A 108 14.36 -6.59 10.10
C SER A 108 15.41 -7.46 9.42
N SER A 109 16.67 -7.33 9.81
CA SER A 109 17.77 -8.20 9.38
C SER A 109 17.52 -9.67 9.68
#